data_AF-A0A7J0DM74-F1
#
_entry.id   AF-A0A7J0DM74-F1
#
_cell.length_a   1.000
_cell.length_b   1.000
_cell.length_c   1.000
_cell.angle_alpha   90.00
_cell.angle_beta   90.00
_cell.angle_gamma   90.00
#
_symmetry.space_group_name_H-M   'P 1'
#
loop_
_entity.id
_entity.type
_entity.pdbx_description
1 polymer ?
#
loop_
_entity_poly.entity_id
_entity_poly.type
_entity_poly.pdbx_seq_one_letter_code
_entity_poly.pdbx_strand_id
1 'polypeptide(L)'
;MCGEAIVRASEGGERMIDEDDLKREYLREWDAKYMTTFRFLDLLQRGVYGINAGREALVELCGDEYMQKMTFESYLYKKLADGNRWEDGKMVMNTIGSLIRCNLVGRDMEIFGKRLLA
;
A
#
# COMPACT_ATOMS: atom_id res chain seq x y z
N MET A 1 -5.57 -5.60 -19.56
CA MET A 1 -6.79 -5.25 -18.80
C MET A 1 -7.69 -4.26 -19.56
N CYS A 2 -7.40 -2.95 -19.63
CA CYS A 2 -8.30 -2.00 -20.30
C CYS A 2 -8.54 -2.32 -21.79
N GLY A 3 -7.49 -2.59 -22.57
CA GLY A 3 -7.66 -2.99 -23.97
C GLY A 3 -8.48 -4.28 -24.16
N GLU A 4 -8.31 -5.28 -23.29
CA GLU A 4 -9.11 -6.51 -23.34
C GLU A 4 -10.57 -6.27 -22.93
N ALA A 5 -10.80 -5.35 -21.99
CA ALA A 5 -12.14 -4.92 -21.59
C ALA A 5 -12.86 -4.21 -22.74
N ILE A 6 -12.15 -3.35 -23.49
CA ILE A 6 -12.67 -2.70 -24.70
C ILE A 6 -13.06 -3.76 -25.74
N VAL A 7 -12.18 -4.73 -26.02
CA VAL A 7 -12.46 -5.81 -27.00
C VAL A 7 -13.66 -6.65 -26.58
N ARG A 8 -13.81 -6.97 -25.29
CA ARG A 8 -14.98 -7.69 -24.76
C ARG A 8 -16.26 -6.86 -24.88
N ALA A 9 -16.21 -5.60 -24.45
CA ALA A 9 -17.35 -4.70 -24.49
C ALA A 9 -17.81 -4.45 -25.94
N SER A 10 -16.88 -4.29 -26.88
CA SER A 10 -17.20 -4.03 -28.29
C SER A 10 -17.62 -5.28 -29.06
N GLU A 11 -17.67 -6.46 -28.41
CA GLU A 11 -17.93 -7.75 -29.08
C GLU A 11 -16.95 -7.99 -30.24
N GLY A 12 -15.66 -7.71 -30.03
CA GLY A 12 -14.65 -7.79 -31.09
C GLY A 12 -14.73 -6.67 -32.13
N GLY A 13 -15.58 -5.67 -31.93
CA GLY A 13 -15.75 -4.50 -32.80
C GLY A 13 -17.11 -4.43 -33.50
N GLU A 14 -18.04 -5.35 -33.20
CA GLU A 14 -19.39 -5.36 -33.76
C GLU A 14 -20.26 -4.19 -33.25
N ARG A 15 -19.90 -3.61 -32.09
CA ARG A 15 -20.58 -2.42 -31.55
C ARG A 15 -19.63 -1.39 -30.94
N MET A 16 -20.10 -0.15 -30.90
CA MET A 16 -19.45 0.93 -30.14
C MET A 16 -19.68 0.73 -28.63
N ILE A 17 -18.69 1.10 -27.83
CA ILE A 17 -18.75 1.03 -26.37
C ILE A 17 -19.10 2.40 -25.78
N ASP A 18 -19.61 2.39 -24.55
CA ASP A 18 -19.87 3.58 -23.77
C ASP A 18 -19.10 3.58 -22.43
N GLU A 19 -19.37 4.57 -21.59
CA GLU A 19 -18.73 4.71 -20.28
C GLU A 19 -19.12 3.57 -19.31
N ASP A 20 -20.36 3.09 -19.40
CA ASP A 20 -20.86 2.05 -18.49
C ASP A 20 -20.22 0.69 -18.79
N ASP A 21 -19.93 0.42 -20.07
CA ASP A 21 -19.10 -0.71 -20.48
C ASP A 21 -17.70 -0.64 -19.86
N LEU A 22 -17.05 0.52 -19.87
CA LEU A 22 -15.72 0.70 -19.25
C LEU A 22 -15.77 0.54 -17.73
N LYS A 23 -16.82 1.06 -17.07
CA LYS A 23 -17.03 0.84 -15.63
C LYS A 23 -17.17 -0.65 -15.31
N ARG A 24 -17.97 -1.38 -16.10
CA ARG A 24 -18.28 -2.80 -15.88
C ARG A 24 -17.09 -3.71 -16.18
N GLU A 25 -16.44 -3.53 -17.33
CA GLU A 25 -15.46 -4.48 -17.86
C GLU A 25 -14.01 -4.15 -17.47
N TYR A 26 -13.70 -2.86 -17.23
CA TYR A 26 -12.36 -2.41 -16.85
C TYR A 26 -12.30 -1.99 -15.38
N LEU A 27 -13.03 -0.94 -14.97
CA LEU A 27 -12.86 -0.34 -13.65
C LEU A 27 -13.20 -1.34 -12.53
N ARG A 28 -14.28 -2.11 -12.68
CA ARG A 28 -14.65 -3.14 -11.70
C ARG A 28 -13.54 -4.18 -11.47
N GLU A 29 -12.92 -4.67 -12.55
CA GLU A 29 -11.82 -5.65 -12.48
C GLU A 29 -10.55 -5.02 -11.91
N TRP A 30 -10.28 -3.77 -12.29
CA TRP A 30 -9.16 -3.01 -11.76
C TRP A 30 -9.32 -2.76 -10.25
N ASP A 31 -10.49 -2.32 -9.80
CA ASP A 31 -10.80 -2.05 -8.41
C ASP A 31 -10.70 -3.33 -7.57
N ALA A 32 -11.29 -4.43 -8.07
CA ALA A 32 -11.20 -5.73 -7.41
C ALA A 32 -9.75 -6.18 -7.21
N LYS A 33 -8.86 -5.85 -8.15
CA LYS A 33 -7.46 -6.29 -8.11
C LYS A 33 -6.53 -5.34 -7.35
N TYR A 34 -6.72 -4.03 -7.44
CA TYR A 34 -5.72 -3.05 -7.02
C TYR A 34 -6.19 -2.08 -5.95
N MET A 35 -7.50 -1.92 -5.72
CA MET A 35 -8.04 -0.90 -4.82
C MET A 35 -7.46 -1.01 -3.40
N THR A 36 -7.36 -2.23 -2.88
CA THR A 36 -6.83 -2.48 -1.53
C THR A 36 -5.38 -2.01 -1.40
N THR A 37 -4.52 -2.36 -2.37
CA THR A 37 -3.10 -1.97 -2.36
C THR A 37 -2.94 -0.46 -2.42
N PHE A 38 -3.68 0.22 -3.31
CA PHE A 38 -3.57 1.67 -3.43
C PHE A 38 -4.10 2.41 -2.20
N ARG A 39 -5.17 1.91 -1.56
CA ARG A 39 -5.65 2.46 -0.28
C ARG A 39 -4.61 2.30 0.83
N PHE A 40 -3.96 1.15 0.88
CA PHE A 40 -2.88 0.90 1.85
C PHE A 40 -1.70 1.86 1.62
N LEU A 41 -1.26 2.02 0.38
CA LEU A 41 -0.18 2.95 0.04
C LEU A 41 -0.53 4.41 0.36
N ASP A 42 -1.77 4.85 0.11
CA ASP A 42 -2.23 6.20 0.47
C ASP A 42 -2.22 6.40 2.00
N LEU A 43 -2.68 5.40 2.77
CA LEU A 43 -2.64 5.46 4.23
C LEU A 43 -1.21 5.52 4.77
N LEU A 44 -0.32 4.67 4.24
CA LEU A 44 1.10 4.73 4.56
C LEU A 44 1.64 6.12 4.23
N GLN A 45 1.40 6.64 3.03
CA GLN A 45 1.95 7.91 2.58
C GLN A 45 1.54 9.08 3.49
N ARG A 46 0.29 9.10 3.98
CA ARG A 46 -0.18 10.14 4.92
C ARG A 46 0.43 9.99 6.31
N GLY A 47 0.60 8.77 6.80
CA GLY A 47 1.07 8.51 8.17
C GLY A 47 2.59 8.57 8.33
N VAL A 48 3.35 8.01 7.38
CA VAL A 48 4.79 7.76 7.57
C VAL A 48 5.67 8.94 7.17
N TYR A 49 5.28 9.75 6.18
CA TYR A 49 6.16 10.82 5.69
C TYR A 49 6.07 12.14 6.48
N GLY A 50 4.99 12.32 7.25
CA GLY A 50 4.70 13.57 7.96
C GLY A 50 5.50 13.80 9.24
N ILE A 51 6.02 12.74 9.87
CA ILE A 51 6.72 12.82 11.18
C ILE A 51 7.92 11.87 11.24
N ASN A 52 8.95 12.21 12.03
CA ASN A 52 10.15 11.39 12.17
C ASN A 52 9.84 9.98 12.70
N ALA A 53 8.93 9.87 13.68
CA ALA A 53 8.49 8.57 14.18
C ALA A 53 7.86 7.68 13.09
N GLY A 54 7.15 8.30 12.14
CA GLY A 54 6.57 7.62 10.98
C GLY A 54 7.63 7.11 10.02
N ARG A 55 8.71 7.88 9.82
CA ARG A 55 9.84 7.49 8.97
C ARG A 55 10.62 6.33 9.56
N GLU A 56 10.86 6.31 10.87
CA GLU A 56 11.52 5.19 11.54
C GLU A 56 10.68 3.91 11.47
N ALA A 57 9.37 4.01 11.70
CA ALA A 57 8.47 2.87 11.55
C ALA A 57 8.41 2.34 10.10
N LEU A 58 8.57 3.21 9.11
CA LEU A 58 8.69 2.80 7.70
C LEU A 58 9.98 2.00 7.46
N VAL A 59 11.12 2.40 8.07
CA VAL A 59 12.37 1.63 7.97
C VAL A 59 12.20 0.23 8.52
N GLU A 60 11.51 0.10 9.67
CA GLU A 60 11.21 -1.21 10.27
C GLU A 60 10.30 -2.06 9.38
N LEU A 61 9.25 -1.48 8.80
CA LEU A 61 8.39 -2.16 7.83
C LEU A 61 9.19 -2.63 6.60
N CYS A 62 10.05 -1.79 6.05
CA CYS A 62 10.90 -2.16 4.91
C CYS A 62 11.96 -3.22 5.26
N GLY A 63 12.26 -3.42 6.56
CA GLY A 63 13.13 -4.48 7.05
C GLY A 63 12.45 -5.86 7.13
N ASP A 64 11.13 -5.92 7.02
CA ASP A 64 10.37 -7.17 7.07
C ASP A 64 10.60 -8.01 5.79
N GLU A 65 11.03 -9.26 5.94
CA GLU A 65 11.38 -10.14 4.82
C GLU A 65 10.17 -10.44 3.92
N TYR A 66 8.99 -10.58 4.52
CA TYR A 66 7.76 -10.78 3.76
C TYR A 66 7.42 -9.54 2.93
N MET A 67 7.50 -8.34 3.52
CA MET A 67 7.34 -7.06 2.80
C MET A 67 8.33 -6.94 1.62
N GLN A 68 9.60 -7.28 1.85
CA GLN A 68 10.63 -7.25 0.80
C GLN A 68 10.31 -8.22 -0.33
N LYS A 69 9.93 -9.47 0.01
CA LYS A 69 9.54 -10.47 -0.99
C LYS A 69 8.37 -9.98 -1.83
N MET A 70 7.30 -9.50 -1.21
CA MET A 70 6.12 -8.97 -1.90
C MET A 70 6.47 -7.78 -2.82
N THR A 71 7.37 -6.91 -2.35
CA THR A 71 7.86 -5.78 -3.12
C THR A 71 8.66 -6.23 -4.33
N PHE A 72 9.64 -7.13 -4.15
CA PHE A 72 10.48 -7.63 -5.23
C PHE A 72 9.70 -8.45 -6.25
N GLU A 73 8.81 -9.34 -5.81
CA GLU A 73 7.94 -10.09 -6.70
C GLU A 73 7.09 -9.13 -7.55
N SER A 74 6.51 -8.11 -6.91
CA SER A 74 5.72 -7.13 -7.64
C SER A 74 6.55 -6.31 -8.63
N TYR A 75 7.74 -5.91 -8.20
CA TYR A 75 8.65 -5.08 -8.98
C TYR A 75 9.24 -5.82 -10.19
N LEU A 76 9.69 -7.06 -10.01
CA LEU A 76 10.35 -7.85 -11.04
C LEU A 76 9.36 -8.36 -12.08
N TYR A 77 8.18 -8.82 -11.65
CA TYR A 77 7.17 -9.39 -12.55
C TYR A 77 6.11 -8.40 -13.03
N LYS A 78 6.16 -7.14 -12.56
CA LYS A 78 5.23 -6.06 -12.92
C LYS A 78 3.76 -6.45 -12.75
N LYS A 79 3.49 -7.29 -11.75
CA LYS A 79 2.16 -7.77 -11.35
C LYS A 79 2.05 -7.58 -9.86
N LEU A 80 0.83 -7.46 -9.33
CA LEU A 80 0.67 -7.47 -7.89
C LEU A 80 1.03 -8.88 -7.40
N ALA A 81 1.99 -8.97 -6.47
CA ALA A 81 2.37 -10.23 -5.85
C ALA A 81 1.17 -10.83 -5.10
N ASP A 82 1.11 -12.16 -5.04
CA ASP A 82 0.03 -12.88 -4.38
C ASP A 82 0.37 -13.04 -2.90
N GLY A 83 -0.32 -12.27 -2.07
CA GLY A 83 -0.04 -12.15 -0.64
C GLY A 83 -0.65 -13.28 0.17
N ASN A 84 0.04 -13.68 1.23
CA ASN A 84 -0.57 -14.48 2.28
C ASN A 84 -1.34 -13.54 3.22
N ARG A 85 -2.67 -13.69 3.27
CA ARG A 85 -3.55 -12.84 4.10
C ARG A 85 -3.16 -12.81 5.59
N TRP A 86 -2.57 -13.89 6.11
CA TRP A 86 -2.10 -13.96 7.49
C TRP A 86 -0.82 -13.16 7.69
N GLU A 87 0.15 -13.30 6.80
CA GLU A 87 1.38 -12.52 6.82
C GLU A 87 1.12 -11.03 6.55
N ASP A 88 0.18 -10.70 5.64
CA ASP A 88 -0.28 -9.33 5.41
C ASP A 88 -0.85 -8.71 6.70
N GLY A 89 -1.71 -9.45 7.40
CA GLY A 89 -2.28 -9.00 8.67
C GLY A 89 -1.21 -8.80 9.74
N LYS A 90 -0.26 -9.74 9.86
CA LYS A 90 0.85 -9.67 10.80
C LYS A 90 1.76 -8.47 10.52
N MET A 91 2.13 -8.25 9.25
CA MET A 91 2.92 -7.10 8.82
C MET A 91 2.23 -5.77 9.17
N VAL A 92 0.92 -5.65 8.94
CA VAL A 92 0.14 -4.46 9.31
C VAL A 92 0.17 -4.23 10.82
N MET A 93 -0.05 -5.27 11.63
CA MET A 93 0.00 -5.17 13.08
C MET A 93 1.38 -4.77 13.60
N ASN A 94 2.44 -5.35 13.03
CA ASN A 94 3.83 -4.98 13.35
C ASN A 94 4.08 -3.51 13.01
N THR A 95 3.64 -3.04 11.83
CA THR A 95 3.78 -1.64 11.40
C THR A 95 3.09 -0.68 12.37
N ILE A 96 1.86 -1.00 12.80
CA ILE A 96 1.12 -0.19 13.79
C ILE A 96 1.87 -0.17 15.12
N GLY A 97 2.39 -1.31 15.57
CA GLY A 97 3.21 -1.42 16.77
C GLY A 97 4.47 -0.55 16.70
N SER A 98 5.21 -0.63 15.59
CA SER A 98 6.38 0.20 15.29
C SER A 98 6.04 1.69 15.33
N LEU A 99 4.93 2.11 14.70
CA LEU A 99 4.48 3.50 14.73
C LEU A 99 4.21 4.01 16.15
N ILE A 100 3.52 3.23 16.98
CA ILE A 100 3.24 3.60 18.38
C ILE A 100 4.56 3.71 19.16
N ARG A 101 5.44 2.70 19.02
CA ARG A 101 6.74 2.65 19.70
C ARG A 101 7.63 3.84 19.32
N CYS A 102 7.76 4.14 18.03
CA CYS A 102 8.55 5.25 17.54
C CYS A 102 7.98 6.61 17.99
N ASN A 103 6.65 6.75 18.08
CA ASN A 103 6.03 7.97 18.62
C ASN A 103 6.32 8.16 20.12
N LEU A 104 6.29 7.09 20.90
CA LEU A 104 6.63 7.14 22.33
C LEU A 104 8.10 7.52 22.55
N VAL A 105 9.02 6.84 21.87
CA VAL A 105 10.46 7.15 21.93
C VAL A 105 10.73 8.59 21.49
N GLY A 106 10.06 9.06 20.43
CA GLY A 106 10.18 10.45 19.98
C GLY A 106 9.79 11.47 21.05
N ARG A 107 8.70 11.22 21.79
CA ARG A 107 8.26 12.07 22.91
C ARG A 107 9.25 12.07 24.07
N ASP A 108 9.76 10.91 24.45
CA ASP A 108 10.73 10.79 25.55
C ASP A 108 12.03 11.55 25.23
N MET A 109 12.51 11.45 23.99
CA MET A 109 13.67 12.20 23.51
C MET A 109 13.45 13.72 23.52
N GLU A 110 12.26 14.18 23.16
CA GLU A 110 11.92 15.62 23.20
C GLU A 110 11.92 16.14 24.65
N ILE A 111 11.36 15.37 25.59
CA ILE A 111 11.36 15.68 27.03
C ILE A 111 12.79 15.69 27.57
N PHE A 112 13.59 14.69 27.22
CA PHE A 112 15.00 14.60 27.63
C PHE A 112 15.82 15.79 27.10
N GLY A 113 15.64 16.15 25.82
CA GLY A 113 16.30 17.31 25.22
C GLY A 113 15.92 18.63 25.93
N LYS A 114 14.64 18.83 26.25
CA LYS A 114 14.19 19.99 27.04
C LYS A 114 14.82 20.05 28.43
N ARG A 115 15.05 18.89 29.06
CA ARG A 115 15.67 18.80 30.39
C ARG A 115 17.18 19.01 30.37
N LEU A 116 17.85 18.70 29.26
CA LEU A 116 19.29 18.96 29.05
C LEU A 116 19.60 20.43 28.74
N LEU A 117 18.62 21.15 28.18
CA LEU A 117 18.75 22.56 27.80
C LEU A 117 18.23 23.54 28.88
N ALA A 118 17.75 23.02 30.02
CA ALA A 118 17.30 23.79 31.19
C ALA A 118 18.33 23.69 32.33
#